data_AF-A0A532UX46-F1
#
_entry.id   AF-A0A532UX46-F1
#
_cell.length_a   1.000
_cell.length_b   1.000
_cell.length_c   1.000
_cell.angle_alpha   90.00
_cell.angle_beta   90.00
_cell.angle_gamma   90.00
#
_symmetry.space_group_name_H-M   'P 1'
#
loop_
_entity.id
_entity.type
_entity.pdbx_description
1 polymer ?
#
loop_
_entity_poly.entity_id
_entity_poly.type
_entity_poly.pdbx_seq_one_letter_code
_entity_poly.pdbx_strand_id
1 'polypeptide(L)'
;MRIKFVLLAVFLLAATGRTQVNKALSPGKSKESWRGVHIGIGNQKAVEQLTGIVGELAGLGVNVIVGEINYGYRYESHPELRRDNASNSAQIKKLLGECRKHKVRLIPQFQCLGHQSWKTKTAPLLTKYPQFDETPGKYPNNEGIYCRSWCPRHPKVNEVIFALMDELIEVFEADALHVGLDEVFIIGDEDCLRCKGRGKAELFAGAVNDYHKHLVGKHKIEMLMWGDRLIDASKFSFGKWEASANDTAKAVDMIGKDIVICDWHYELRDAYESVPMFLEKGFRVWPASWKKPDAARAFVDYSKRYDNARMLGHLNTTWGAVAIKELPSFEPLKYATRSFSKP
;
A
#
# COMPACT_ATOMS: atom_id res chain seq x y z
N MET A 1 -1.66 19.77 -82.17
CA MET A 1 -2.71 19.12 -81.36
C MET A 1 -2.13 17.82 -80.82
N ARG A 2 -1.58 17.85 -79.59
CA ARG A 2 -0.85 16.73 -78.97
C ARG A 2 -1.73 16.11 -77.89
N ILE A 3 -2.16 14.86 -78.09
CA ILE A 3 -2.92 14.09 -77.10
C ILE A 3 -1.92 13.21 -76.34
N LYS A 4 -1.88 13.41 -75.02
CA LYS A 4 -1.05 12.69 -74.06
C LYS A 4 -1.72 11.35 -73.72
N PHE A 5 -1.01 10.24 -73.85
CA PHE A 5 -1.34 8.99 -73.16
C PHE A 5 -0.44 8.87 -71.92
N VAL A 6 -1.06 8.85 -70.75
CA VAL A 6 -0.43 8.69 -69.44
C VAL A 6 -0.41 7.19 -69.12
N LEU A 7 0.79 6.63 -68.92
CA LEU A 7 0.97 5.27 -68.40
C LEU A 7 0.56 5.22 -66.92
N LEU A 8 -0.32 4.28 -66.59
CA LEU A 8 -0.73 3.95 -65.23
C LEU A 8 0.31 3.00 -64.62
N ALA A 9 1.08 3.47 -63.64
CA ALA A 9 2.01 2.65 -62.86
C ALA A 9 1.25 1.97 -61.71
N VAL A 10 1.21 0.64 -61.72
CA VAL A 10 0.67 -0.19 -60.64
C VAL A 10 1.75 -0.32 -59.56
N PHE A 11 1.55 0.32 -58.41
CA PHE A 11 2.37 0.11 -57.22
C PHE A 11 1.88 -1.14 -56.47
N LEU A 12 2.66 -2.21 -56.49
CA LEU A 12 2.55 -3.30 -55.53
C LEU A 12 3.16 -2.86 -54.19
N LEU A 13 2.32 -2.58 -53.18
CA LEU A 13 2.77 -2.50 -51.80
C LEU A 13 3.01 -3.91 -51.25
N ALA A 14 4.27 -4.27 -51.07
CA ALA A 14 4.65 -5.42 -50.24
C ALA A 14 4.43 -5.06 -48.76
N ALA A 15 3.37 -5.58 -48.16
CA ALA A 15 3.16 -5.50 -46.71
C ALA A 15 4.14 -6.45 -46.01
N THR A 16 5.28 -5.93 -45.55
CA THR A 16 6.18 -6.64 -44.64
C THR A 16 5.58 -6.61 -43.24
N GLY A 17 4.71 -7.59 -42.96
CA GLY A 17 4.20 -7.84 -41.61
C GLY A 17 5.35 -8.25 -40.68
N ARG A 18 5.93 -7.29 -39.96
CA ARG A 18 6.71 -7.59 -38.75
C ARG A 18 5.72 -8.03 -37.67
N THR A 19 5.50 -9.33 -37.56
CA THR A 19 4.96 -9.94 -36.35
C THR A 19 5.89 -9.59 -35.20
N GLN A 20 5.48 -8.64 -34.36
CA GLN A 20 6.11 -8.41 -33.07
C GLN A 20 5.83 -9.65 -32.23
N VAL A 21 6.77 -10.60 -32.24
CA VAL A 21 6.77 -11.70 -31.28
C VAL A 21 6.89 -11.06 -29.91
N ASN A 22 5.79 -11.07 -29.16
CA ASN A 22 5.80 -10.80 -27.73
C ASN A 22 6.82 -11.74 -27.12
N LYS A 23 7.99 -11.21 -26.80
CA LYS A 23 9.05 -11.95 -26.13
C LYS A 23 8.52 -12.24 -24.73
N ALA A 24 7.98 -13.43 -24.55
CA ALA A 24 7.69 -13.98 -23.24
C ALA A 24 8.95 -13.78 -22.38
N LEU A 25 8.78 -13.12 -21.25
CA LEU A 25 9.83 -12.96 -20.26
C LEU A 25 10.36 -14.35 -19.94
N SER A 26 11.64 -14.59 -20.25
CA SER A 26 12.39 -15.74 -19.77
C SER A 26 12.19 -15.91 -18.26
N PRO A 27 12.25 -17.12 -17.69
CA PRO A 27 12.26 -17.30 -16.24
C PRO A 27 13.53 -16.66 -15.68
N GLY A 28 13.44 -15.39 -15.34
CA GLY A 28 14.54 -14.62 -14.78
C GLY A 28 14.88 -15.17 -13.40
N LYS A 29 16.18 -15.20 -13.09
CA LYS A 29 16.79 -15.43 -11.77
C LYS A 29 15.78 -15.17 -10.64
N SER A 30 15.58 -16.14 -9.74
CA SER A 30 14.63 -16.00 -8.64
C SER A 30 14.81 -14.64 -7.97
N LYS A 31 13.78 -13.78 -8.10
CA LYS A 31 13.76 -12.49 -7.42
C LYS A 31 13.85 -12.79 -5.93
N GLU A 32 14.72 -12.09 -5.24
CA GLU A 32 14.87 -12.26 -3.79
C GLU A 32 13.53 -12.01 -3.10
N SER A 33 13.08 -12.96 -2.26
CA SER A 33 11.86 -12.79 -1.47
C SER A 33 11.97 -11.61 -0.51
N TRP A 34 10.88 -10.88 -0.36
CA TRP A 34 10.74 -9.79 0.58
C TRP A 34 10.41 -10.34 1.96
N ARG A 35 11.37 -10.23 2.87
CA ARG A 35 11.27 -10.56 4.28
C ARG A 35 11.04 -9.26 5.04
N GLY A 36 9.76 -8.95 5.21
CA GLY A 36 9.29 -7.64 5.61
C GLY A 36 8.93 -7.49 7.08
N VAL A 37 9.05 -6.26 7.58
CA VAL A 37 8.40 -5.82 8.81
C VAL A 37 7.72 -4.45 8.60
N HIS A 38 6.50 -4.31 9.10
CA HIS A 38 5.75 -3.05 9.12
C HIS A 38 5.75 -2.46 10.53
N ILE A 39 6.23 -1.22 10.67
CA ILE A 39 6.50 -0.56 11.95
C ILE A 39 5.96 0.87 11.92
N GLY A 40 5.20 1.24 12.95
CA GLY A 40 4.79 2.63 13.16
C GLY A 40 5.97 3.50 13.58
N ILE A 41 6.30 4.52 12.77
CA ILE A 41 7.37 5.49 13.01
C ILE A 41 6.85 6.93 13.08
N GLY A 42 5.58 7.11 13.45
CA GLY A 42 4.91 8.41 13.46
C GLY A 42 5.38 9.42 14.52
N ASN A 43 6.56 9.23 15.13
CA ASN A 43 7.20 10.19 16.01
C ASN A 43 8.73 9.98 16.04
N GLN A 44 9.46 11.01 16.48
CA GLN A 44 10.92 11.05 16.51
C GLN A 44 11.57 9.92 17.33
N LYS A 45 10.94 9.49 18.43
CA LYS A 45 11.47 8.41 19.28
C LYS A 45 11.38 7.08 18.56
N ALA A 46 10.29 6.82 17.84
CA ALA A 46 10.12 5.60 17.06
C ALA A 46 11.13 5.53 15.90
N VAL A 47 11.37 6.63 15.19
CA VAL A 47 12.42 6.72 14.15
C VAL A 47 13.80 6.43 14.73
N GLU A 48 14.14 7.03 15.88
CA GLU A 48 15.42 6.79 16.56
C GLU A 48 15.57 5.34 17.01
N GLN A 49 14.53 4.77 17.64
CA GLN A 49 14.53 3.37 18.07
C GLN A 49 14.71 2.42 16.89
N LEU A 50 14.01 2.66 15.77
CA LEU A 50 14.16 1.84 14.58
C LEU A 50 15.57 1.95 14.00
N THR A 51 16.11 3.17 13.92
CA THR A 51 17.49 3.41 13.47
C THR A 51 18.48 2.58 14.29
N GLY A 52 18.28 2.45 15.60
CA GLY A 52 19.18 1.70 16.48
C GLY A 52 19.19 0.18 16.26
N ILE A 53 18.18 -0.39 15.62
CA ILE A 53 18.03 -1.85 15.49
C ILE A 53 18.04 -2.36 14.05
N VAL A 54 18.18 -1.50 13.04
CA VAL A 54 18.19 -1.91 11.63
C VAL A 54 19.20 -3.02 11.38
N GLY A 55 20.39 -2.92 11.96
CA GLY A 55 21.44 -3.94 11.83
C GLY A 55 21.04 -5.30 12.40
N GLU A 56 20.33 -5.33 13.53
CA GLU A 56 19.83 -6.57 14.15
C GLU A 56 18.72 -7.20 13.29
N LEU A 57 17.80 -6.38 12.78
CA LEU A 57 16.75 -6.85 11.87
C LEU A 57 17.35 -7.42 10.58
N ALA A 58 18.36 -6.74 10.01
CA ALA A 58 19.09 -7.25 8.85
C ALA A 58 19.81 -8.56 9.16
N GLY A 59 20.40 -8.70 10.35
CA GLY A 59 21.00 -9.95 10.83
C GLY A 59 20.01 -11.13 10.92
N LEU A 60 18.73 -10.83 11.17
CA LEU A 60 17.65 -11.83 11.10
C LEU A 60 17.16 -12.14 9.69
N GLY A 61 17.69 -11.44 8.68
CA GLY A 61 17.33 -11.59 7.27
C GLY A 61 16.27 -10.61 6.77
N VAL A 62 15.82 -9.63 7.58
CA VAL A 62 14.91 -8.58 7.09
C VAL A 62 15.60 -7.80 5.97
N ASN A 63 14.93 -7.65 4.83
CA ASN A 63 15.43 -6.89 3.69
C ASN A 63 14.49 -5.77 3.23
N VAL A 64 13.28 -5.68 3.80
CA VAL A 64 12.34 -4.59 3.56
C VAL A 64 11.69 -4.14 4.87
N ILE A 65 11.66 -2.83 5.12
CA ILE A 65 10.93 -2.22 6.22
C ILE A 65 9.87 -1.28 5.62
N VAL A 66 8.61 -1.46 6.04
CA VAL A 66 7.56 -0.47 5.81
C VAL A 66 7.44 0.40 7.06
N GLY A 67 7.77 1.68 6.93
CA GLY A 67 7.73 2.66 8.01
C GLY A 67 6.47 3.52 7.92
N GLU A 68 5.46 3.24 8.75
CA GLU A 68 4.25 4.04 8.82
C GLU A 68 4.49 5.35 9.55
N ILE A 69 4.65 6.43 8.77
CA ILE A 69 5.00 7.75 9.25
C ILE A 69 3.79 8.68 9.36
N ASN A 70 2.82 8.59 8.44
CA ASN A 70 1.62 9.44 8.41
C ASN A 70 1.97 10.92 8.67
N TYR A 71 1.23 11.58 9.56
CA TYR A 71 1.45 12.96 10.01
C TYR A 71 2.68 13.16 10.93
N GLY A 72 3.48 12.11 11.14
CA GLY A 72 4.66 12.08 12.02
C GLY A 72 5.94 12.65 11.41
N TYR A 73 5.85 13.29 10.24
CA TYR A 73 6.94 14.04 9.61
C TYR A 73 6.70 15.55 9.72
N ARG A 74 7.77 16.35 9.78
CA ARG A 74 7.69 17.82 9.85
C ARG A 74 7.46 18.45 8.47
N TYR A 75 6.34 18.14 7.84
CA TYR A 75 5.96 18.62 6.51
C TYR A 75 6.08 20.14 6.35
N GLU A 76 6.80 20.62 5.36
CA GLU A 76 6.97 22.04 5.05
C GLU A 76 5.81 22.61 4.24
N SER A 77 5.23 21.82 3.34
CA SER A 77 4.07 22.20 2.51
C SER A 77 2.81 22.46 3.34
N HIS A 78 2.62 21.66 4.41
CA HIS A 78 1.44 21.67 5.27
C HIS A 78 1.83 21.57 6.75
N PRO A 79 2.45 22.63 7.33
CA PRO A 79 2.91 22.62 8.72
C PRO A 79 1.80 22.40 9.75
N GLU A 80 0.57 22.78 9.42
CA GLU A 80 -0.64 22.60 10.23
C GLU A 80 -1.07 21.15 10.38
N LEU A 81 -0.56 20.24 9.53
CA LEU A 81 -0.88 18.81 9.56
C LEU A 81 0.13 17.99 10.37
N ARG A 82 1.20 18.59 10.88
CA ARG A 82 2.21 17.92 11.69
C ARG A 82 1.62 17.43 13.01
N ARG A 83 1.95 16.20 13.41
CA ARG A 83 1.71 15.73 14.78
C ARG A 83 2.81 16.20 15.73
N ASP A 84 2.48 16.22 17.02
CA ASP A 84 3.46 16.43 18.08
C ASP A 84 4.58 15.39 18.00
N ASN A 85 5.81 15.83 18.32
CA ASN A 85 7.02 15.00 18.26
C ASN A 85 7.31 14.40 16.88
N ALA A 86 6.83 15.02 15.79
CA ALA A 86 7.17 14.62 14.43
C ALA A 86 8.69 14.66 14.18
N SER A 87 9.19 13.66 13.46
CA SER A 87 10.59 13.58 13.06
C SER A 87 10.93 14.59 11.97
N ASN A 88 12.15 15.12 12.01
CA ASN A 88 12.69 16.01 10.98
C ASN A 88 13.46 15.23 9.89
N SER A 89 13.85 15.94 8.81
CA SER A 89 14.64 15.37 7.71
C SER A 89 15.92 14.69 8.17
N ALA A 90 16.70 15.30 9.08
CA ALA A 90 17.95 14.71 9.58
C ALA A 90 17.74 13.34 10.26
N GLN A 91 16.66 13.17 11.02
CA GLN A 91 16.31 11.90 11.66
C GLN A 91 15.92 10.83 10.62
N ILE A 92 15.15 11.20 9.60
CA ILE A 92 14.79 10.29 8.50
C ILE A 92 16.03 9.91 7.69
N LYS A 93 16.90 10.86 7.36
CA LYS A 93 18.16 10.59 6.64
C LYS A 93 19.10 9.68 7.43
N LYS A 94 19.13 9.80 8.77
CA LYS A 94 19.87 8.88 9.63
C LYS A 94 19.33 7.45 9.54
N LEU A 95 18.01 7.27 9.62
CA LEU A 95 17.36 5.96 9.44
C LEU A 95 17.66 5.37 8.04
N LEU A 96 17.54 6.19 7.00
CA LEU A 96 17.84 5.81 5.62
C LEU A 96 19.30 5.37 5.45
N GLY A 97 20.24 6.09 6.04
CA GLY A 97 21.66 5.75 6.04
C GLY A 97 21.93 4.38 6.68
N GLU A 98 21.30 4.09 7.82
CA GLU A 98 21.45 2.79 8.48
C GLU A 98 20.81 1.66 7.65
N CYS A 99 19.64 1.90 7.05
CA CYS A 99 19.01 0.95 6.12
C CYS A 99 19.93 0.62 4.93
N ARG A 100 20.54 1.64 4.31
CA ARG A 100 21.48 1.47 3.18
C ARG A 100 22.71 0.67 3.58
N LYS A 101 23.32 0.99 4.72
CA LYS A 101 24.48 0.26 5.28
C LYS A 101 24.20 -1.23 5.41
N HIS A 102 22.99 -1.59 5.79
CA HIS A 102 22.55 -2.97 5.98
C HIS A 102 21.79 -3.57 4.79
N LYS A 103 21.72 -2.87 3.65
CA LYS A 103 20.99 -3.30 2.42
C LYS A 103 19.51 -3.62 2.68
N VAL A 104 18.90 -2.88 3.60
CA VAL A 104 17.46 -2.95 3.89
C VAL A 104 16.75 -1.86 3.09
N ARG A 105 15.74 -2.24 2.31
CA ARG A 105 14.86 -1.29 1.62
C ARG A 105 13.91 -0.65 2.62
N LEU A 106 13.79 0.68 2.60
CA LEU A 106 12.87 1.43 3.46
C LEU A 106 11.75 2.04 2.61
N ILE A 107 10.50 1.68 2.92
CA ILE A 107 9.31 2.14 2.19
C ILE A 107 8.46 2.98 3.18
N PRO A 108 8.28 4.30 2.96
CA PRO A 108 7.36 5.08 3.78
C PRO A 108 5.91 4.65 3.53
N GLN A 109 5.11 4.64 4.59
CA GLN A 109 3.66 4.49 4.53
C GLN A 109 2.95 5.75 5.02
N PHE A 110 1.96 6.20 4.25
CA PHE A 110 1.02 7.24 4.60
C PHE A 110 -0.41 6.72 4.43
N GLN A 111 -1.16 6.65 5.53
CA GLN A 111 -2.53 6.13 5.55
C GLN A 111 -3.49 7.05 4.81
N CYS A 112 -3.99 6.55 3.67
CA CYS A 112 -4.93 7.25 2.82
C CYS A 112 -6.36 6.74 2.99
N LEU A 113 -7.30 7.66 2.83
CA LEU A 113 -8.74 7.47 2.78
C LEU A 113 -9.34 7.01 4.11
N GLY A 114 -9.05 5.79 4.56
CA GLY A 114 -9.45 5.22 5.86
C GLY A 114 -8.60 5.73 7.01
N HIS A 115 -8.87 5.26 8.23
CA HIS A 115 -8.08 5.57 9.44
C HIS A 115 -7.85 7.07 9.73
N GLN A 116 -8.79 7.93 9.32
CA GLN A 116 -8.70 9.38 9.57
C GLN A 116 -9.20 9.78 10.96
N SER A 117 -9.42 8.79 11.82
CA SER A 117 -9.58 8.96 13.25
C SER A 117 -9.25 7.64 13.97
N TRP A 118 -9.04 7.73 15.28
CA TRP A 118 -8.96 6.57 16.14
C TRP A 118 -9.53 6.90 17.51
N LYS A 119 -10.48 6.08 17.98
CA LYS A 119 -11.29 6.37 19.18
C LYS A 119 -11.83 7.80 19.07
N THR A 120 -11.66 8.63 20.10
CA THR A 120 -12.16 10.02 20.11
C THR A 120 -11.28 11.02 19.36
N LYS A 121 -10.15 10.61 18.79
CA LYS A 121 -9.20 11.53 18.15
C LYS A 121 -9.33 11.51 16.63
N THR A 122 -9.71 12.65 16.05
CA THR A 122 -9.67 12.87 14.59
C THR A 122 -8.24 13.17 14.14
N ALA A 123 -7.85 12.68 12.97
CA ALA A 123 -6.52 12.91 12.41
C ALA A 123 -6.36 14.38 11.95
N PRO A 124 -5.10 14.88 11.85
CA PRO A 124 -4.83 16.28 11.49
C PRO A 124 -5.56 16.78 10.25
N LEU A 125 -5.62 16.00 9.16
CA LEU A 125 -6.27 16.42 7.93
C LEU A 125 -7.74 16.79 8.15
N LEU A 126 -8.54 15.89 8.74
CA LEU A 126 -9.96 16.14 8.96
C LEU A 126 -10.24 17.11 10.12
N THR A 127 -9.25 17.35 10.98
CA THR A 127 -9.33 18.39 12.01
C THR A 127 -9.14 19.78 11.39
N LYS A 128 -8.17 19.93 10.47
CA LYS A 128 -7.86 21.21 9.81
C LYS A 128 -8.76 21.50 8.62
N TYR A 129 -9.19 20.45 7.93
CA TYR A 129 -10.04 20.51 6.74
C TYR A 129 -11.27 19.61 6.92
N PRO A 130 -12.20 19.95 7.84
CA PRO A 130 -13.40 19.13 8.07
C PRO A 130 -14.27 18.98 6.80
N GLN A 131 -14.18 19.90 5.84
CA GLN A 131 -14.84 19.78 4.54
C GLN A 131 -14.33 18.62 3.67
N PHE A 132 -13.18 18.03 4.00
CA PHE A 132 -12.66 16.84 3.32
C PHE A 132 -13.27 15.56 3.88
N ASP A 133 -13.94 15.57 5.04
CA ASP A 133 -14.58 14.38 5.60
C ASP A 133 -15.67 13.87 4.64
N GLU A 134 -15.82 12.54 4.52
CA GLU A 134 -16.94 11.95 3.79
C GLU A 134 -18.28 12.26 4.48
N THR A 135 -18.26 12.50 5.79
CA THR A 135 -19.44 12.77 6.61
C THR A 135 -19.23 13.97 7.56
N PRO A 136 -19.02 15.19 7.04
CA PRO A 136 -18.67 16.36 7.85
C PRO A 136 -19.69 16.62 8.97
N GLY A 137 -19.24 16.62 10.22
CA GLY A 137 -20.08 16.92 11.40
C GLY A 137 -21.03 15.81 11.87
N LYS A 138 -21.20 14.71 11.11
CA LYS A 138 -22.17 13.65 11.42
C LYS A 138 -21.86 12.85 12.70
N TYR A 139 -20.58 12.66 12.99
CA TYR A 139 -20.11 11.82 14.08
C TYR A 139 -19.28 12.62 15.08
N PRO A 140 -19.85 13.50 15.92
CA PRO A 140 -19.09 14.20 16.95
C PRO A 140 -18.31 13.20 17.82
N ASN A 141 -17.05 13.52 18.15
CA ASN A 141 -16.14 12.64 18.91
C ASN A 141 -15.94 11.22 18.32
N ASN A 142 -16.30 11.02 17.05
CA ASN A 142 -16.29 9.72 16.35
C ASN A 142 -17.22 8.68 16.98
N GLU A 143 -18.27 9.11 17.68
CA GLU A 143 -19.27 8.21 18.24
C GLU A 143 -20.06 7.51 17.11
N GLY A 144 -20.34 6.22 17.28
CA GLY A 144 -21.10 5.43 16.30
C GLY A 144 -20.32 4.95 15.08
N ILE A 145 -19.03 5.30 14.97
CA ILE A 145 -18.15 4.85 13.87
C ILE A 145 -16.88 4.21 14.39
N TYR A 146 -16.25 3.40 13.56
CA TYR A 146 -14.97 2.79 13.87
C TYR A 146 -13.81 3.78 13.63
N CYS A 147 -13.71 4.30 12.40
CA CYS A 147 -12.79 5.37 12.03
C CYS A 147 -13.42 6.23 10.92
N ARG A 148 -12.95 7.48 10.80
CA ARG A 148 -13.36 8.39 9.74
C ARG A 148 -12.70 8.03 8.42
N SER A 149 -13.31 8.50 7.34
CA SER A 149 -12.71 8.53 6.02
C SER A 149 -12.91 9.88 5.36
N TRP A 150 -11.96 10.31 4.51
CA TRP A 150 -12.17 11.51 3.70
C TRP A 150 -12.96 11.21 2.43
N CYS A 151 -13.60 12.23 1.86
CA CYS A 151 -14.31 12.15 0.59
C CYS A 151 -13.29 12.02 -0.57
N PRO A 152 -13.23 10.87 -1.27
CA PRO A 152 -12.25 10.67 -2.35
C PRO A 152 -12.51 11.58 -3.56
N ARG A 153 -13.69 12.20 -3.65
CA ARG A 153 -14.08 13.09 -4.74
C ARG A 153 -13.97 14.57 -4.41
N HIS A 154 -13.48 14.93 -3.21
CA HIS A 154 -13.30 16.34 -2.89
C HIS A 154 -12.16 16.93 -3.75
N PRO A 155 -12.40 17.95 -4.60
CA PRO A 155 -11.44 18.36 -5.63
C PRO A 155 -10.08 18.84 -5.06
N LYS A 156 -10.08 19.35 -3.82
CA LYS A 156 -8.88 19.86 -3.14
C LYS A 156 -8.18 18.86 -2.23
N VAL A 157 -8.73 17.66 -1.98
CA VAL A 157 -8.10 16.73 -1.02
C VAL A 157 -6.75 16.24 -1.55
N ASN A 158 -6.70 15.89 -2.83
CA ASN A 158 -5.48 15.38 -3.45
C ASN A 158 -4.42 16.46 -3.64
N GLU A 159 -4.76 17.75 -3.73
CA GLU A 159 -3.77 18.83 -3.71
C GLU A 159 -2.91 18.78 -2.44
N VAL A 160 -3.55 18.57 -1.28
CA VAL A 160 -2.89 18.43 0.02
C VAL A 160 -2.18 17.09 0.15
N ILE A 161 -2.86 15.99 -0.15
CA ILE A 161 -2.29 14.64 0.01
C ILE A 161 -1.07 14.43 -0.89
N PHE A 162 -1.11 14.91 -2.12
CA PHE A 162 0.01 14.78 -3.05
C PHE A 162 1.20 15.63 -2.61
N ALA A 163 1.00 16.81 -2.03
CA ALA A 163 2.09 17.60 -1.46
C ALA A 163 2.79 16.87 -0.30
N LEU A 164 2.03 16.23 0.59
CA LEU A 164 2.59 15.40 1.66
C LEU A 164 3.36 14.19 1.11
N MET A 165 2.80 13.49 0.12
CA MET A 165 3.47 12.36 -0.53
C MET A 165 4.77 12.80 -1.20
N ASP A 166 4.79 13.93 -1.91
CA ASP A 166 5.98 14.45 -2.59
C ASP A 166 7.12 14.69 -1.60
N GLU A 167 6.83 15.30 -0.44
CA GLU A 167 7.83 15.48 0.63
C GLU A 167 8.33 14.15 1.21
N LEU A 168 7.44 13.16 1.39
CA LEU A 168 7.86 11.83 1.85
C LEU A 168 8.76 11.14 0.82
N ILE A 169 8.41 11.21 -0.46
CA ILE A 169 9.20 10.63 -1.55
C ILE A 169 10.61 11.23 -1.54
N GLU A 170 10.71 12.55 -1.41
CA GLU A 170 11.99 13.27 -1.38
C GLU A 170 12.82 12.92 -0.15
N VAL A 171 12.25 13.03 1.05
CA VAL A 171 13.02 12.84 2.30
C VAL A 171 13.44 11.38 2.51
N PHE A 172 12.61 10.42 2.11
CA PHE A 172 12.96 9.00 2.15
C PHE A 172 13.83 8.55 0.97
N GLU A 173 13.99 9.38 -0.08
CA GLU A 173 14.55 8.97 -1.37
C GLU A 173 13.87 7.69 -1.86
N ALA A 174 12.54 7.69 -1.79
CA ALA A 174 11.74 6.49 -1.88
C ALA A 174 11.65 5.96 -3.32
N ASP A 175 11.79 4.65 -3.49
CA ASP A 175 11.49 3.95 -4.74
C ASP A 175 10.07 3.32 -4.73
N ALA A 176 9.38 3.43 -3.60
CA ALA A 176 7.98 3.05 -3.41
C ALA A 176 7.32 3.81 -2.26
N LEU A 177 5.99 3.87 -2.28
CA LEU A 177 5.19 4.41 -1.19
C LEU A 177 3.99 3.49 -0.93
N HIS A 178 3.75 3.19 0.34
CA HIS A 178 2.56 2.44 0.77
C HIS A 178 1.45 3.43 1.15
N VAL A 179 0.32 3.39 0.44
CA VAL A 179 -0.77 4.37 0.62
C VAL A 179 -1.79 3.95 1.68
N GLY A 180 -1.62 2.78 2.27
CA GLY A 180 -2.59 2.27 3.24
C GLY A 180 -3.86 1.79 2.53
N LEU A 181 -4.96 2.55 2.66
CA LEU A 181 -6.28 2.26 2.08
C LEU A 181 -7.03 1.09 2.73
N ASP A 182 -6.65 0.70 3.94
CA ASP A 182 -7.37 -0.28 4.76
C ASP A 182 -8.57 0.32 5.46
N GLU A 183 -9.51 -0.56 5.83
CA GLU A 183 -10.60 -0.28 6.77
C GLU A 183 -11.42 0.98 6.40
N VAL A 184 -11.56 1.25 5.10
CA VAL A 184 -12.43 2.31 4.56
C VAL A 184 -13.89 1.91 4.73
N PHE A 185 -14.43 2.14 5.92
CA PHE A 185 -15.81 1.80 6.26
C PHE A 185 -16.82 2.83 5.75
N ILE A 186 -16.46 4.12 5.80
CA ILE A 186 -17.32 5.24 5.40
C ILE A 186 -16.94 5.68 3.99
N ILE A 187 -17.77 5.34 3.02
CA ILE A 187 -17.59 5.72 1.61
C ILE A 187 -18.92 5.63 0.89
N GLY A 188 -19.23 6.60 0.03
CA GLY A 188 -20.53 6.67 -0.62
C GLY A 188 -21.65 6.99 0.36
N ASP A 189 -21.38 7.77 1.41
CA ASP A 189 -22.39 8.12 2.42
C ASP A 189 -23.48 9.02 1.80
N GLU A 190 -24.72 8.84 2.25
CA GLU A 190 -25.89 9.57 1.77
C GLU A 190 -25.83 11.09 2.06
N ASP A 191 -24.98 11.51 3.00
CA ASP A 191 -24.77 12.90 3.35
C ASP A 191 -23.61 13.54 2.56
N CYS A 192 -22.83 12.75 1.82
CA CYS A 192 -21.76 13.26 0.98
C CYS A 192 -22.31 13.70 -0.39
N LEU A 193 -22.45 15.01 -0.61
CA LEU A 193 -22.96 15.57 -1.88
C LEU A 193 -22.18 15.11 -3.13
N ARG A 194 -20.94 14.65 -2.97
CA ARG A 194 -20.09 14.19 -4.08
C ARG A 194 -20.15 12.68 -4.28
N CYS A 195 -20.37 11.91 -3.21
CA CYS A 195 -20.28 10.46 -3.23
C CYS A 195 -21.64 9.76 -3.17
N LYS A 196 -22.67 10.42 -2.64
CA LYS A 196 -24.05 9.91 -2.56
C LYS A 196 -24.52 9.33 -3.91
N GLY A 197 -25.12 8.14 -3.84
CA GLY A 197 -25.69 7.46 -5.00
C GLY A 197 -24.68 6.86 -5.99
N ARG A 198 -23.37 6.89 -5.68
CA ARG A 198 -22.33 6.28 -6.52
C ARG A 198 -21.94 4.90 -6.00
N GLY A 199 -21.44 4.05 -6.90
CA GLY A 199 -20.88 2.75 -6.54
C GLY A 199 -19.66 2.89 -5.64
N LYS A 200 -19.69 2.27 -4.46
CA LYS A 200 -18.58 2.33 -3.48
C LYS A 200 -17.27 1.76 -4.04
N ALA A 201 -17.36 0.68 -4.82
CA ALA A 201 -16.22 0.16 -5.58
C ALA A 201 -15.61 1.19 -6.55
N GLU A 202 -16.44 1.96 -7.27
CA GLU A 202 -15.96 2.99 -8.20
C GLU A 202 -15.31 4.16 -7.46
N LEU A 203 -15.88 4.56 -6.31
CA LEU A 203 -15.31 5.59 -5.44
C LEU A 203 -13.94 5.17 -4.89
N PHE A 204 -13.84 3.94 -4.39
CA PHE A 204 -12.59 3.39 -3.85
C PHE A 204 -11.54 3.25 -4.96
N ALA A 205 -11.91 2.67 -6.11
CA ALA A 205 -11.03 2.55 -7.27
C ALA A 205 -10.58 3.92 -7.79
N GLY A 206 -11.45 4.92 -7.78
CA GLY A 206 -11.11 6.30 -8.13
C GLY A 206 -9.97 6.85 -7.26
N ALA A 207 -10.06 6.68 -5.94
CA ALA A 207 -8.99 7.08 -5.02
C ALA A 207 -7.69 6.32 -5.29
N VAL A 208 -7.76 4.99 -5.43
CA VAL A 208 -6.59 4.15 -5.76
C VAL A 208 -5.92 4.64 -7.04
N ASN A 209 -6.69 4.89 -8.10
CA ASN A 209 -6.19 5.31 -9.40
C ASN A 209 -5.59 6.72 -9.39
N ASP A 210 -6.12 7.63 -8.57
CA ASP A 210 -5.53 8.95 -8.35
C ASP A 210 -4.14 8.85 -7.70
N TYR A 211 -4.02 8.04 -6.65
CA TYR A 211 -2.73 7.77 -5.98
C TYR A 211 -1.76 7.04 -6.93
N HIS A 212 -2.24 6.04 -7.68
CA HIS A 212 -1.43 5.32 -8.66
C HIS A 212 -0.90 6.25 -9.75
N LYS A 213 -1.75 7.11 -10.31
CA LYS A 213 -1.35 8.10 -11.32
C LYS A 213 -0.28 9.05 -10.79
N HIS A 214 -0.39 9.46 -9.52
CA HIS A 214 0.60 10.32 -8.90
C HIS A 214 1.93 9.58 -8.65
N LEU A 215 1.90 8.45 -7.96
CA LEU A 215 3.10 7.71 -7.55
C LEU A 215 3.78 7.00 -8.73
N VAL A 216 3.03 6.17 -9.46
CA VAL A 216 3.55 5.37 -10.57
C VAL A 216 3.61 6.20 -11.86
N GLY A 217 2.57 7.00 -12.13
CA GLY A 217 2.48 7.78 -13.36
C GLY A 217 3.45 8.97 -13.39
N LYS A 218 3.43 9.83 -12.37
CA LYS A 218 4.27 11.04 -12.29
C LYS A 218 5.65 10.74 -11.69
N HIS A 219 5.72 10.12 -10.50
CA HIS A 219 6.99 9.91 -9.79
C HIS A 219 7.76 8.66 -10.24
N LYS A 220 7.14 7.76 -10.99
CA LYS A 220 7.74 6.50 -11.48
C LYS A 220 8.23 5.59 -10.34
N ILE A 221 7.57 5.66 -9.19
CA ILE A 221 7.83 4.78 -8.04
C ILE A 221 6.73 3.74 -7.88
N GLU A 222 7.02 2.67 -7.17
CA GLU A 222 6.06 1.59 -6.93
C GLU A 222 5.02 1.97 -5.86
N MET A 223 3.78 1.52 -6.04
CA MET A 223 2.70 1.73 -5.08
C MET A 223 2.38 0.42 -4.37
N LEU A 224 2.28 0.49 -3.04
CA LEU A 224 1.77 -0.59 -2.19
C LEU A 224 0.46 -0.15 -1.53
N MET A 225 -0.44 -1.08 -1.25
CA MET A 225 -1.64 -0.83 -0.46
C MET A 225 -2.11 -2.08 0.28
N TRP A 226 -2.90 -1.91 1.33
CA TRP A 226 -3.61 -3.01 1.97
C TRP A 226 -4.71 -3.56 1.06
N GLY A 227 -4.94 -4.88 1.13
CA GLY A 227 -5.85 -5.59 0.23
C GLY A 227 -7.31 -5.69 0.69
N ASP A 228 -7.63 -5.43 1.96
CA ASP A 228 -8.91 -5.81 2.58
C ASP A 228 -10.14 -5.24 1.86
N ARG A 229 -10.10 -3.99 1.41
CA ARG A 229 -11.22 -3.37 0.69
C ARG A 229 -11.44 -3.92 -0.73
N LEU A 230 -10.56 -4.80 -1.22
CA LEU A 230 -10.67 -5.49 -2.52
C LEU A 230 -11.23 -6.91 -2.40
N ILE A 231 -11.40 -7.43 -1.18
CA ILE A 231 -11.84 -8.80 -0.90
C ILE A 231 -13.35 -8.81 -0.64
N ASP A 232 -14.10 -9.68 -1.32
CA ASP A 232 -15.55 -9.81 -1.14
C ASP A 232 -15.88 -10.67 0.09
N ALA A 233 -16.36 -10.04 1.17
CA ALA A 233 -16.68 -10.73 2.42
C ALA A 233 -17.87 -11.71 2.29
N SER A 234 -18.66 -11.64 1.20
CA SER A 234 -19.71 -12.63 0.93
C SER A 234 -19.17 -13.91 0.29
N LYS A 235 -17.96 -13.87 -0.30
CA LYS A 235 -17.32 -15.00 -0.96
C LYS A 235 -16.24 -15.65 -0.08
N PHE A 236 -15.50 -14.83 0.64
CA PHE A 236 -14.44 -15.28 1.52
C PHE A 236 -14.80 -14.95 2.96
N SER A 237 -14.76 -15.96 3.84
CA SER A 237 -15.21 -15.86 5.23
C SER A 237 -14.22 -15.11 6.13
N PHE A 238 -13.84 -13.90 5.75
CA PHE A 238 -13.00 -12.99 6.52
C PHE A 238 -13.86 -12.02 7.34
N GLY A 239 -13.29 -11.50 8.42
CA GLY A 239 -13.96 -10.46 9.21
C GLY A 239 -14.14 -9.16 8.42
N LYS A 240 -15.10 -8.32 8.82
CA LYS A 240 -15.40 -7.03 8.14
C LYS A 240 -14.21 -6.05 8.07
N TRP A 241 -13.17 -6.26 8.89
CA TRP A 241 -11.93 -5.51 8.85
C TRP A 241 -10.98 -6.04 7.77
N GLU A 242 -10.92 -7.35 7.58
CA GLU A 242 -10.04 -8.05 6.64
C GLU A 242 -10.66 -8.21 5.23
N ALA A 243 -11.96 -7.95 5.07
CA ALA A 243 -12.63 -7.96 3.79
C ALA A 243 -13.73 -6.90 3.68
N SER A 244 -14.07 -6.53 2.44
CA SER A 244 -15.15 -5.61 2.13
C SER A 244 -16.51 -6.23 2.42
N ALA A 245 -17.13 -5.74 3.49
CA ALA A 245 -18.53 -5.92 3.81
C ALA A 245 -19.37 -4.66 3.44
N ASN A 246 -18.82 -3.78 2.58
CA ASN A 246 -19.39 -2.48 2.22
C ASN A 246 -19.28 -2.18 0.71
N ASP A 247 -19.33 -3.21 -0.13
CA ASP A 247 -19.44 -3.13 -1.59
C ASP A 247 -18.26 -2.44 -2.30
N THR A 248 -17.07 -2.48 -1.72
CA THR A 248 -15.83 -1.99 -2.37
C THR A 248 -15.09 -3.06 -3.17
N ALA A 249 -15.34 -4.35 -2.90
CA ALA A 249 -14.56 -5.47 -3.44
C ALA A 249 -14.38 -5.46 -4.98
N LYS A 250 -15.40 -5.02 -5.74
CA LYS A 250 -15.34 -4.93 -7.21
C LYS A 250 -14.24 -3.98 -7.72
N ALA A 251 -13.70 -3.11 -6.87
CA ALA A 251 -12.56 -2.25 -7.20
C ALA A 251 -11.31 -3.04 -7.62
N VAL A 252 -11.20 -4.32 -7.22
CA VAL A 252 -10.09 -5.20 -7.61
C VAL A 252 -9.91 -5.31 -9.13
N ASP A 253 -11.00 -5.13 -9.88
CA ASP A 253 -11.03 -5.19 -11.35
C ASP A 253 -10.85 -3.83 -12.03
N MET A 254 -10.71 -2.74 -11.25
CA MET A 254 -10.72 -1.36 -11.73
C MET A 254 -9.38 -0.63 -11.53
N ILE A 255 -8.38 -1.29 -10.96
CA ILE A 255 -7.10 -0.69 -10.54
C ILE A 255 -5.89 -1.33 -11.23
N GLY A 256 -4.77 -0.60 -11.28
CA GLY A 256 -3.52 -1.04 -11.90
C GLY A 256 -2.94 -2.32 -11.28
N LYS A 257 -2.59 -3.30 -12.11
CA LYS A 257 -2.09 -4.62 -11.66
C LYS A 257 -0.62 -4.63 -11.23
N ASP A 258 0.07 -3.52 -11.46
CA ASP A 258 1.44 -3.27 -11.00
C ASP A 258 1.51 -2.81 -9.54
N ILE A 259 0.38 -2.46 -8.92
CA ILE A 259 0.24 -2.23 -7.47
C ILE A 259 0.58 -3.52 -6.72
N VAL A 260 1.36 -3.41 -5.65
CA VAL A 260 1.60 -4.51 -4.72
C VAL A 260 0.50 -4.53 -3.66
N ILE A 261 -0.16 -5.67 -3.51
CA ILE A 261 -1.21 -5.89 -2.52
C ILE A 261 -0.62 -6.51 -1.27
N CYS A 262 -0.65 -5.77 -0.17
CA CYS A 262 -0.35 -6.27 1.17
C CYS A 262 -1.61 -6.94 1.74
N ASP A 263 -1.68 -8.26 1.63
CA ASP A 263 -2.87 -9.07 1.96
C ASP A 263 -2.81 -9.52 3.43
N TRP A 264 -3.57 -8.87 4.30
CA TRP A 264 -3.39 -9.01 5.75
C TRP A 264 -4.48 -9.85 6.41
N HIS A 265 -4.06 -10.84 7.21
CA HIS A 265 -4.93 -11.73 7.97
C HIS A 265 -4.25 -12.14 9.28
N TYR A 266 -4.95 -12.03 10.41
CA TYR A 266 -4.30 -12.15 11.73
C TYR A 266 -4.71 -13.38 12.54
N GLU A 267 -5.76 -14.07 12.12
CA GLU A 267 -6.26 -15.26 12.78
C GLU A 267 -5.76 -16.55 12.12
N LEU A 268 -5.76 -17.63 12.90
CA LEU A 268 -5.46 -18.97 12.39
C LEU A 268 -6.61 -19.41 11.48
N ARG A 269 -6.28 -19.89 10.28
CA ARG A 269 -7.26 -20.33 9.29
C ARG A 269 -6.77 -21.57 8.55
N ASP A 270 -7.72 -22.36 8.06
CA ASP A 270 -7.43 -23.51 7.19
C ASP A 270 -6.91 -23.06 5.82
N ALA A 271 -7.44 -21.93 5.32
CA ALA A 271 -7.05 -21.30 4.08
C ALA A 271 -7.09 -19.76 4.18
N TYR A 272 -6.29 -19.13 3.31
CA TYR A 272 -6.21 -17.69 3.10
C TYR A 272 -6.50 -17.42 1.62
N GLU A 273 -7.78 -17.54 1.23
CA GLU A 273 -8.23 -17.63 -0.15
C GLU A 273 -8.05 -16.33 -0.97
N SER A 274 -7.87 -15.19 -0.30
CA SER A 274 -7.49 -13.91 -0.91
C SER A 274 -6.13 -13.97 -1.61
N VAL A 275 -5.17 -14.76 -1.12
CA VAL A 275 -3.85 -14.92 -1.74
C VAL A 275 -3.93 -15.44 -3.18
N PRO A 276 -4.49 -16.64 -3.46
CA PRO A 276 -4.64 -17.10 -4.83
C PRO A 276 -5.54 -16.17 -5.65
N MET A 277 -6.59 -15.60 -5.05
CA MET A 277 -7.46 -14.63 -5.73
C MET A 277 -6.69 -13.43 -6.27
N PHE A 278 -5.82 -12.78 -5.47
CA PHE A 278 -5.02 -11.65 -5.95
C PHE A 278 -3.98 -12.06 -7.00
N LEU A 279 -3.35 -13.24 -6.84
CA LEU A 279 -2.40 -13.78 -7.82
C LEU A 279 -3.05 -14.04 -9.18
N GLU A 280 -4.28 -14.60 -9.17
CA GLU A 280 -5.11 -14.85 -10.36
C GLU A 280 -5.57 -13.55 -11.01
N LYS A 281 -5.91 -12.53 -10.21
CA LYS A 281 -6.22 -11.17 -10.69
C LYS A 281 -5.01 -10.41 -11.24
N GLY A 282 -3.81 -11.00 -11.18
CA GLY A 282 -2.59 -10.49 -11.81
C GLY A 282 -1.73 -9.59 -10.92
N PHE A 283 -2.07 -9.42 -9.65
CA PHE A 283 -1.32 -8.58 -8.73
C PHE A 283 -0.07 -9.29 -8.19
N ARG A 284 0.89 -8.47 -7.76
CA ARG A 284 1.93 -8.91 -6.83
C ARG A 284 1.37 -8.88 -5.41
N VAL A 285 1.59 -9.96 -4.67
CA VAL A 285 0.96 -10.19 -3.37
C VAL A 285 2.05 -10.31 -2.31
N TRP A 286 1.85 -9.59 -1.21
CA TRP A 286 2.69 -9.65 -0.02
C TRP A 286 1.83 -9.97 1.21
N PRO A 287 1.64 -11.27 1.50
CA PRO A 287 0.91 -11.74 2.68
C PRO A 287 1.44 -11.11 3.97
N ALA A 288 0.53 -10.67 4.84
CA ALA A 288 0.85 -9.92 6.04
C ALA A 288 0.20 -10.52 7.29
N SER A 289 1.02 -11.00 8.23
CA SER A 289 0.55 -11.54 9.52
C SER A 289 0.91 -10.62 10.68
N TRP A 290 0.26 -10.82 11.82
CA TRP A 290 0.52 -10.07 13.05
C TRP A 290 1.20 -10.92 14.14
N LYS A 291 0.63 -10.95 15.36
CA LYS A 291 1.33 -11.30 16.60
C LYS A 291 1.14 -12.74 17.08
N LYS A 292 0.15 -13.47 16.56
CA LYS A 292 -0.16 -14.84 16.97
C LYS A 292 0.80 -15.79 16.24
N PRO A 293 1.73 -16.48 16.93
CA PRO A 293 2.78 -17.24 16.26
C PRO A 293 2.27 -18.42 15.41
N ASP A 294 1.20 -19.08 15.85
CA ASP A 294 0.52 -20.16 15.14
C ASP A 294 -0.19 -19.66 13.87
N ALA A 295 -0.94 -18.57 13.96
CA ALA A 295 -1.59 -17.93 12.81
C ALA A 295 -0.56 -17.41 11.79
N ALA A 296 0.49 -16.73 12.26
CA ALA A 296 1.55 -16.22 11.40
C ALA A 296 2.28 -17.36 10.68
N ARG A 297 2.58 -18.46 11.38
CA ARG A 297 3.16 -19.66 10.79
C ARG A 297 2.25 -20.25 9.71
N ALA A 298 0.97 -20.46 10.03
CA ALA A 298 0.01 -21.01 9.09
C ALA A 298 -0.09 -20.16 7.82
N PHE A 299 -0.07 -18.83 7.94
CA PHE A 299 -0.15 -17.94 6.79
C PHE A 299 1.14 -17.93 5.95
N VAL A 300 2.31 -17.93 6.59
CA VAL A 300 3.61 -18.10 5.91
C VAL A 300 3.64 -19.41 5.13
N ASP A 301 3.29 -20.52 5.80
CA ASP A 301 3.29 -21.86 5.19
C ASP A 301 2.29 -21.98 4.05
N TYR A 302 1.11 -21.38 4.19
CA TYR A 302 0.11 -21.31 3.14
C TYR A 302 0.63 -20.55 1.92
N SER A 303 1.24 -19.38 2.14
CA SER A 303 1.78 -18.52 1.07
C SER A 303 2.89 -19.20 0.27
N LYS A 304 3.74 -19.99 0.95
CA LYS A 304 4.83 -20.76 0.32
C LYS A 304 4.37 -21.88 -0.61
N ARG A 305 3.10 -22.30 -0.54
CA ARG A 305 2.54 -23.31 -1.46
C ARG A 305 2.42 -22.78 -2.90
N TYR A 306 2.48 -21.46 -3.08
CA TYR A 306 2.32 -20.81 -4.37
C TYR A 306 3.69 -20.46 -4.98
N ASP A 307 4.20 -21.34 -5.84
CA ASP A 307 5.36 -21.04 -6.69
C ASP A 307 4.95 -20.08 -7.82
N ASN A 308 4.89 -18.79 -7.49
CA ASN A 308 4.46 -17.73 -8.39
C ASN A 308 5.40 -16.53 -8.28
N ALA A 309 5.92 -16.05 -9.41
CA ALA A 309 6.82 -14.89 -9.44
C ALA A 309 6.21 -13.58 -8.89
N ARG A 310 4.89 -13.54 -8.71
CA ARG A 310 4.14 -12.43 -8.10
C ARG A 310 3.92 -12.60 -6.58
N MET A 311 4.24 -13.76 -6.00
CA MET A 311 4.29 -13.97 -4.55
C MET A 311 5.60 -13.39 -4.01
N LEU A 312 5.54 -12.27 -3.29
CA LEU A 312 6.73 -11.50 -2.95
C LEU A 312 7.51 -12.04 -1.75
N GLY A 313 6.84 -12.70 -0.80
CA GLY A 313 7.44 -13.11 0.47
C GLY A 313 6.44 -12.98 1.59
N HIS A 314 6.84 -12.42 2.73
CA HIS A 314 5.93 -12.21 3.87
C HIS A 314 6.24 -10.93 4.63
N LEU A 315 5.19 -10.23 5.04
CA LEU A 315 5.24 -8.99 5.81
C LEU A 315 4.79 -9.26 7.25
N ASN A 316 5.56 -8.83 8.23
CA ASN A 316 5.18 -8.95 9.64
C ASN A 316 4.72 -7.59 10.13
N THR A 317 3.42 -7.44 10.37
CA THR A 317 2.89 -6.23 10.98
C THR A 317 3.11 -6.27 12.48
N THR A 318 3.29 -5.10 13.08
CA THR A 318 3.59 -4.99 14.52
C THR A 318 2.45 -4.37 15.30
N TRP A 319 1.84 -3.30 14.80
CA TRP A 319 0.70 -2.58 15.42
C TRP A 319 0.91 -2.26 16.91
N GLY A 320 2.16 -2.07 17.33
CA GLY A 320 2.54 -1.86 18.73
C GLY A 320 2.46 -3.09 19.65
N ALA A 321 2.22 -4.29 19.11
CA ALA A 321 2.20 -5.54 19.89
C ALA A 321 3.58 -5.95 20.44
N VAL A 322 4.64 -5.37 19.90
CA VAL A 322 6.02 -5.55 20.34
C VAL A 322 6.70 -4.18 20.31
N ALA A 323 7.49 -3.88 21.34
CA ALA A 323 8.27 -2.65 21.35
C ALA A 323 9.32 -2.69 20.22
N ILE A 324 9.60 -1.56 19.58
CA ILE A 324 10.52 -1.50 18.43
C ILE A 324 11.85 -2.19 18.77
N LYS A 325 12.46 -1.86 19.92
CA LYS A 325 13.73 -2.46 20.36
C LYS A 325 13.71 -3.97 20.55
N GLU A 326 12.53 -4.56 20.79
CA GLU A 326 12.35 -5.99 21.02
C GLU A 326 11.95 -6.74 19.73
N LEU A 327 11.81 -6.05 18.59
CA LEU A 327 11.48 -6.67 17.31
C LEU A 327 12.40 -7.83 16.92
N PRO A 328 13.71 -7.82 17.22
CA PRO A 328 14.56 -8.96 16.92
C PRO A 328 14.12 -10.27 17.62
N SER A 329 13.36 -10.16 18.71
CA SER A 329 12.79 -11.31 19.44
C SER A 329 11.37 -11.70 18.99
N PHE A 330 10.77 -10.95 18.06
CA PHE A 330 9.37 -11.16 17.66
C PHE A 330 9.20 -12.46 16.86
N GLU A 331 8.59 -13.47 17.48
CA GLU A 331 8.50 -14.82 16.93
C GLU A 331 7.87 -14.91 15.51
N PRO A 332 6.76 -14.22 15.18
CA PRO A 332 6.25 -14.18 13.81
C PRO A 332 7.31 -13.74 12.79
N LEU A 333 8.06 -12.69 13.10
CA LEU A 333 9.13 -12.17 12.24
C LEU A 333 10.23 -13.20 12.06
N LYS A 334 10.74 -13.79 13.14
CA LYS A 334 11.79 -14.82 13.10
C LYS A 334 11.36 -16.04 12.28
N TYR A 335 10.09 -16.41 12.35
CA TYR A 335 9.57 -17.52 11.55
C TYR A 335 9.52 -17.18 10.06
N ALA A 336 8.94 -16.02 9.72
CA ALA A 336 8.82 -15.56 8.34
C ALA A 336 10.19 -15.36 7.68
N THR A 337 11.16 -14.72 8.35
CA THR A 337 12.47 -14.49 7.77
C THR A 337 13.20 -15.81 7.48
N ARG A 338 13.22 -16.76 8.43
CA ARG A 338 13.79 -18.10 8.22
C ARG A 338 13.12 -18.85 7.08
N SER A 339 11.80 -18.74 6.97
CA SER A 339 11.01 -19.49 5.99
C SER A 339 11.22 -19.02 4.55
N PHE A 340 11.58 -17.75 4.35
CA PHE A 340 11.85 -17.13 3.05
C PHE A 340 13.33 -16.79 2.83
N SER A 341 14.23 -17.33 3.66
CA SER A 341 15.66 -17.32 3.40
C SER A 341 15.99 -18.30 2.28
N LYS A 342 17.03 -17.99 1.49
CA LYS A 342 17.58 -18.97 0.55
C LYS A 342 18.17 -20.14 1.37
N PRO A 343 17.95 -21.41 0.93
CA PRO A 343 18.57 -22.56 1.57
C PRO A 343 20.09 -22.52 1.51
#